data_AF-A0A3A3H266-F1
#
_entry.id   AF-A0A3A3H266-F1
#
_cell.length_a   1.000
_cell.length_b   1.000
_cell.length_c   1.000
_cell.angle_alpha   90.00
_cell.angle_beta   90.00
_cell.angle_gamma   90.00
#
_symmetry.space_group_name_H-M   'P 1'
#
loop_
_entity.id
_entity.type
_entity.pdbx_description
1 polymer ?
#
loop_
_entity_poly.entity_id
_entity_poly.type
_entity_poly.pdbx_seq_one_letter_code
_entity_poly.pdbx_strand_id
1 'polypeptide(L)'
;MKKIAFVLTIAASLVLGSSAVNAQTSTFKDVSDTKHPWAIKAIDFMNKNGVITGYDDGTFKPDKGVTKAEFVSMFSRLFDKYVTNEDSPTRQFKDVPSSNWAYDAVSKVRRNQACKPTKARANDCLRGEF
;
A
#
# COMPACT_ATOMS: atom_id res chain seq x y z
N MET A 1 -59.70 32.13 -33.10
CA MET A 1 -58.36 32.61 -32.69
C MET A 1 -57.86 31.72 -31.55
N LYS A 2 -57.07 30.70 -31.88
CA LYS A 2 -56.50 29.69 -30.95
C LYS A 2 -54.99 29.91 -30.91
N LYS A 3 -54.47 30.75 -30.01
CA LYS A 3 -53.02 30.92 -29.78
C LYS A 3 -52.73 31.42 -28.36
N ILE A 4 -53.22 30.76 -27.31
CA ILE A 4 -52.80 31.05 -25.92
C ILE A 4 -52.70 29.75 -25.10
N ALA A 5 -51.97 28.77 -25.63
CA ALA A 5 -51.72 27.52 -24.91
C ALA A 5 -50.34 26.99 -25.29
N PHE A 6 -49.24 27.69 -24.96
CA PHE A 6 -47.91 27.07 -25.06
C PHE A 6 -46.78 27.82 -24.31
N VAL A 7 -47.05 28.50 -23.19
CA VAL A 7 -46.00 29.21 -22.43
C VAL A 7 -45.91 28.75 -20.95
N LEU A 8 -46.74 27.81 -20.52
CA LEU A 8 -46.76 27.33 -19.13
C LEU A 8 -46.07 25.97 -18.90
N THR A 9 -45.50 25.34 -19.92
CA THR A 9 -44.85 24.02 -19.80
C THR A 9 -43.32 24.05 -19.79
N ILE A 10 -42.67 25.21 -19.90
CA ILE A 10 -41.21 25.35 -19.64
C ILE A 10 -40.96 25.75 -18.17
N ALA A 11 -41.84 25.30 -17.27
CA ALA A 11 -41.59 25.24 -15.82
C ALA A 11 -41.34 23.79 -15.37
N ALA A 12 -41.14 22.85 -16.32
CA ALA A 12 -40.36 21.64 -16.07
C ALA A 12 -38.88 22.01 -16.14
N SER A 13 -38.50 22.93 -15.25
CA SER A 13 -37.15 23.38 -15.03
C SER A 13 -36.27 22.17 -14.80
N LEU A 14 -35.37 21.95 -15.74
CA LEU A 14 -34.03 21.39 -15.57
C LEU A 14 -33.85 20.73 -14.20
N VAL A 15 -34.12 19.42 -14.14
CA VAL A 15 -33.54 18.59 -13.07
C VAL A 15 -32.04 18.70 -13.27
N LEU A 16 -31.43 19.67 -12.58
CA LEU A 16 -30.01 19.76 -12.37
C LEU A 16 -29.63 18.43 -11.73
N GLY A 17 -29.12 17.51 -12.54
CA GLY A 17 -28.61 16.24 -12.08
C GLY A 17 -27.48 16.52 -11.09
N SER A 18 -27.81 16.49 -9.81
CA SER A 18 -26.82 16.49 -8.74
C SER A 18 -26.04 15.19 -8.87
N SER A 19 -24.92 15.22 -9.59
CA SER A 19 -23.92 14.18 -9.45
C SER A 19 -23.47 14.24 -8.00
N ALA A 20 -23.91 13.27 -7.19
CA ALA A 20 -23.38 13.08 -5.86
C ALA A 20 -21.88 12.83 -6.03
N VAL A 21 -21.08 13.86 -5.78
CA VAL A 21 -19.63 13.72 -5.66
C VAL A 21 -19.45 12.88 -4.40
N ASN A 22 -19.22 11.58 -4.60
CA ASN A 22 -19.03 10.66 -3.50
C ASN A 22 -17.66 10.98 -2.89
N ALA A 23 -17.67 11.87 -1.89
CA ALA A 23 -16.45 12.32 -1.23
C ALA A 23 -15.80 11.10 -0.57
N GLN A 24 -14.61 10.72 -1.04
CA GLN A 24 -13.91 9.59 -0.47
C GLN A 24 -13.37 9.97 0.91
N THR A 25 -13.87 9.26 1.93
CA THR A 25 -13.41 9.38 3.32
C THR A 25 -12.28 8.37 3.59
N SER A 26 -11.15 8.88 4.09
CA SER A 26 -10.04 8.03 4.51
C SER A 26 -10.24 7.50 5.93
N THR A 27 -9.60 6.37 6.23
CA THR A 27 -9.50 5.84 7.60
C THR A 27 -8.64 6.74 8.51
N PHE A 28 -7.73 7.53 7.95
CA PHE A 28 -6.84 8.40 8.71
C PHE A 28 -7.36 9.83 8.80
N LYS A 29 -7.29 10.43 9.99
CA LYS A 29 -7.89 11.75 10.26
C LYS A 29 -7.21 12.91 9.51
N ASP A 30 -5.99 12.71 9.05
CA ASP A 30 -5.16 13.70 8.35
C ASP A 30 -5.10 13.48 6.84
N VAL A 31 -5.89 12.54 6.30
CA VAL A 31 -5.99 12.27 4.86
C VAL A 31 -7.40 12.65 4.37
N SER A 32 -7.47 13.44 3.30
CA SER A 32 -8.72 13.87 2.69
C SER A 32 -8.57 13.98 1.18
N ASP A 33 -9.67 13.79 0.45
CA ASP A 33 -9.68 13.89 -1.02
C ASP A 33 -9.37 15.32 -1.51
N THR A 34 -9.66 16.33 -0.68
CA THR A 34 -9.35 17.73 -0.99
C THR A 34 -7.88 18.09 -0.85
N LYS A 35 -7.19 17.53 0.14
CA LYS A 35 -5.75 17.82 0.39
C LYS A 35 -4.83 16.82 -0.30
N HIS A 36 -5.27 15.57 -0.42
CA HIS A 36 -4.47 14.45 -0.91
C HIS A 36 -5.20 13.61 -1.97
N PRO A 37 -5.76 14.22 -3.05
CA PRO A 37 -6.51 13.50 -4.09
C PRO A 37 -5.64 12.44 -4.79
N TRP A 38 -4.34 12.68 -4.86
CA TRP A 38 -3.35 11.79 -5.45
C TRP A 38 -3.04 10.55 -4.58
N ALA A 39 -3.26 10.63 -3.27
CA ALA A 39 -2.78 9.62 -2.32
C ALA A 39 -3.91 8.81 -1.69
N ILE A 40 -5.07 9.44 -1.43
CA ILE A 40 -6.12 8.89 -0.56
C ILE A 40 -6.53 7.48 -0.96
N LYS A 41 -6.71 7.23 -2.26
CA LYS A 41 -7.09 5.91 -2.79
C LYS A 41 -6.04 4.84 -2.51
N ALA A 42 -4.77 5.16 -2.69
CA ALA A 42 -3.67 4.24 -2.45
C ALA A 42 -3.49 3.96 -0.95
N ILE A 43 -3.58 5.00 -0.12
CA ILE A 43 -3.48 4.90 1.34
C ILE A 43 -4.58 4.00 1.88
N ASP A 44 -5.84 4.26 1.50
CA ASP A 44 -6.98 3.46 1.95
C ASP A 44 -6.89 2.02 1.46
N PHE A 45 -6.44 1.81 0.21
CA PHE A 45 -6.23 0.46 -0.31
C PHE A 45 -5.18 -0.30 0.49
N MET A 46 -4.03 0.30 0.75
CA MET A 46 -2.95 -0.33 1.51
C MET A 46 -3.33 -0.56 2.98
N ASN A 47 -4.12 0.34 3.57
CA ASN A 47 -4.64 0.16 4.92
C ASN A 47 -5.67 -0.98 5.02
N LYS A 48 -6.64 -1.04 4.10
CA LYS A 48 -7.60 -2.16 4.02
C LYS A 48 -6.90 -3.50 3.86
N ASN A 49 -5.75 -3.49 3.22
CA ASN A 49 -4.91 -4.66 3.06
C ASN A 49 -3.88 -4.86 4.19
N GLY A 50 -3.93 -4.10 5.28
CA GLY A 50 -3.05 -4.29 6.44
C GLY A 50 -1.56 -4.04 6.18
N VAL A 51 -1.22 -3.43 5.03
CA VAL A 51 0.16 -3.05 4.70
C VAL A 51 0.54 -1.79 5.48
N ILE A 52 -0.42 -0.86 5.63
CA ILE A 52 -0.26 0.40 6.36
C ILE A 52 -1.22 0.41 7.55
N THR A 53 -0.71 0.74 8.73
CA THR A 53 -1.49 0.82 9.97
C THR A 53 -1.68 2.25 10.48
N GLY A 54 -0.89 3.21 9.98
CA GLY A 54 -0.78 4.54 10.56
C GLY A 54 -0.01 4.55 11.88
N TYR A 55 -0.04 5.71 12.54
CA TYR A 55 0.53 5.94 13.85
C TYR A 55 -0.53 5.77 14.94
N ASP A 56 -0.10 5.63 16.19
CA ASP A 56 -0.97 5.43 17.36
C ASP A 56 -1.96 6.57 17.59
N ASP A 57 -1.66 7.77 17.07
CA ASP A 57 -2.54 8.94 17.11
C ASP A 57 -3.64 8.92 16.04
N GLY A 58 -3.73 7.87 15.23
CA GLY A 58 -4.71 7.71 14.15
C GLY A 58 -4.39 8.50 12.88
N THR A 59 -3.14 8.95 12.70
CA THR A 59 -2.67 9.65 11.49
C THR A 59 -1.91 8.73 10.52
N PHE A 60 -1.78 9.18 9.27
CA PHE A 60 -0.87 8.61 8.26
C PHE A 60 0.36 9.49 8.00
N LYS A 61 0.24 10.81 8.18
CA LYS A 61 1.25 11.85 7.91
C LYS A 61 1.69 11.89 6.44
N PRO A 62 0.78 12.12 5.48
CA PRO A 62 1.04 12.02 4.03
C PRO A 62 2.14 12.97 3.53
N ASP A 63 2.33 14.12 4.19
CA ASP A 63 3.34 15.12 3.82
C ASP A 63 4.70 14.90 4.50
N LYS A 64 4.79 13.93 5.44
CA LYS A 64 6.04 13.60 6.11
C LYS A 64 6.85 12.65 5.23
N GLY A 65 8.13 12.97 5.03
CA GLY A 65 9.07 12.04 4.40
C GLY A 65 9.12 10.69 5.11
N VAL A 66 9.08 9.62 4.34
CA VAL A 66 9.12 8.24 4.85
C VAL A 66 10.54 7.89 5.27
N THR A 67 10.71 7.39 6.49
CA THR A 67 12.01 6.87 6.96
C THR A 67 12.30 5.49 6.36
N LYS A 68 13.57 5.10 6.30
CA LYS A 68 13.96 3.76 5.84
C LYS A 68 13.26 2.64 6.64
N ALA A 69 13.12 2.82 7.95
CA ALA A 69 12.45 1.84 8.82
C ALA A 69 10.96 1.68 8.47
N GLU A 70 10.23 2.78 8.33
CA GLU A 70 8.81 2.77 7.94
C GLU A 70 8.61 2.12 6.56
N PHE A 71 9.48 2.43 5.60
CA PHE A 71 9.46 1.82 4.26
C PHE A 71 9.64 0.30 4.33
N VAL A 72 10.66 -0.18 5.05
CA VAL A 72 10.94 -1.62 5.20
C VAL A 72 9.78 -2.33 5.90
N SER A 73 9.17 -1.71 6.93
CA SER A 73 8.00 -2.29 7.61
C SER A 73 6.79 -2.47 6.68
N MET A 74 6.51 -1.49 5.82
CA MET A 74 5.44 -1.64 4.81
C MET A 74 5.73 -2.78 3.84
N PHE A 75 6.97 -2.87 3.34
CA PHE A 75 7.38 -3.94 2.42
C PHE A 75 7.32 -5.32 3.05
N SER A 76 7.75 -5.47 4.32
CA SER A 76 7.65 -6.73 5.04
C SER A 76 6.21 -7.23 5.10
N ARG A 77 5.27 -6.36 5.50
CA ARG A 77 3.83 -6.70 5.58
C ARG A 77 3.23 -7.04 4.22
N LEU A 78 3.61 -6.29 3.19
CA LEU A 78 3.16 -6.55 1.82
C LEU A 78 3.60 -7.93 1.36
N PHE A 79 4.87 -8.28 1.60
CA PHE A 79 5.44 -9.55 1.20
C PHE A 79 4.90 -10.74 1.99
N ASP A 80 4.68 -10.59 3.29
CA ASP A 80 4.04 -11.62 4.12
C ASP A 80 2.60 -11.88 3.67
N LYS A 81 1.90 -10.84 3.21
CA LYS A 81 0.49 -10.96 2.82
C LYS A 81 0.27 -11.55 1.43
N TYR A 82 1.08 -11.15 0.44
CA TYR A 82 0.83 -11.47 -0.96
C TYR A 82 1.79 -12.47 -1.56
N VAL A 83 2.84 -12.87 -0.83
CA VAL A 83 3.71 -13.94 -1.28
C VAL A 83 3.53 -15.14 -0.39
N THR A 84 2.64 -16.02 -0.82
CA THR A 84 2.46 -17.35 -0.23
C THR A 84 3.69 -18.20 -0.55
N ASN A 85 4.28 -18.78 0.49
CA ASN A 85 5.34 -19.76 0.36
C ASN A 85 4.73 -21.08 -0.13
N GLU A 86 4.43 -21.18 -1.42
CA GLU A 86 4.31 -22.48 -2.08
C GLU A 86 5.76 -22.94 -2.31
N ASP A 87 6.19 -23.93 -1.51
CA ASP A 87 7.37 -24.76 -1.75
C ASP A 87 8.72 -24.05 -1.98
N SER A 88 9.11 -23.19 -1.03
CA SER A 88 10.54 -22.85 -0.90
C SER A 88 11.21 -23.86 0.04
N PRO A 89 12.04 -24.81 -0.45
CA PRO A 89 12.82 -25.66 0.43
C PRO A 89 13.68 -24.77 1.31
N THR A 90 13.62 -24.98 2.63
CA THR A 90 14.44 -24.32 3.64
C THR A 90 15.92 -24.66 3.38
N ARG A 91 16.58 -23.87 2.53
CA ARG A 91 18.02 -23.98 2.31
C ARG A 91 18.74 -23.01 3.24
N GLN A 92 19.64 -23.59 4.04
CA GLN A 92 20.37 -22.93 5.11
C GLN A 92 21.48 -22.04 4.55
N PHE A 93 21.64 -20.83 5.11
CA PHE A 93 22.85 -20.05 4.94
C PHE A 93 23.96 -20.64 5.81
N LYS A 94 25.15 -20.88 5.23
CA LYS A 94 26.26 -21.52 5.95
C LYS A 94 26.74 -20.71 7.16
N ASP A 95 26.57 -19.40 7.10
CA ASP A 95 27.05 -18.42 8.08
C ASP A 95 25.96 -17.91 9.03
N VAL A 96 24.70 -18.36 8.88
CA VAL A 96 23.61 -18.03 9.80
C VAL A 96 23.04 -19.33 10.38
N PRO A 97 23.49 -19.75 11.57
CA PRO A 97 22.94 -20.94 12.21
C PRO A 97 21.46 -20.73 12.56
N SER A 98 20.68 -21.81 12.60
CA SER A 98 19.24 -21.80 12.91
C SER A 98 18.89 -21.24 14.29
N SER A 99 19.86 -21.22 15.22
CA SER A 99 19.72 -20.64 16.55
C SER A 99 19.86 -19.11 16.57
N ASN A 100 20.19 -18.47 15.45
CA ASN A 100 20.35 -17.02 15.37
C ASN A 100 18.97 -16.33 15.32
N TRP A 101 18.79 -15.27 16.10
CA TRP A 101 17.54 -14.49 16.13
C TRP A 101 17.13 -13.92 14.76
N ALA A 102 18.10 -13.70 13.87
CA ALA A 102 17.88 -13.20 12.52
C ALA A 102 17.67 -14.32 11.47
N TYR A 103 17.73 -15.60 11.86
CA TYR A 103 17.67 -16.72 10.94
C TYR A 103 16.39 -16.72 10.10
N ASP A 104 15.23 -16.55 10.73
CA ASP A 104 13.93 -16.52 10.05
C ASP A 104 13.86 -15.36 9.05
N ALA A 105 14.27 -14.16 9.48
CA ALA A 105 14.30 -12.97 8.62
C ALA A 105 15.25 -13.15 7.42
N VAL A 106 16.47 -13.64 7.63
CA VAL A 106 17.47 -13.84 6.56
C VAL A 106 17.03 -14.93 5.59
N SER A 107 16.44 -16.02 6.08
CA SER A 107 15.93 -17.12 5.25
C SER A 107 14.84 -16.68 4.24
N LYS A 108 14.11 -15.61 4.56
CA LYS A 108 12.99 -15.08 3.75
C LYS A 108 13.42 -14.09 2.66
N VAL A 109 14.63 -13.51 2.70
CA VAL A 109 15.11 -12.47 1.76
C VAL A 109 15.47 -13.02 0.35
N ARG A 110 15.39 -14.33 0.12
CA ARG A 110 15.78 -15.06 -1.11
C ARG A 110 15.06 -14.67 -2.43
N ARG A 111 14.19 -13.65 -2.47
CA ARG A 111 13.32 -13.40 -3.64
C ARG A 111 13.86 -12.47 -4.72
N ASN A 112 15.01 -11.82 -4.55
CA ASN A 112 15.63 -11.13 -5.67
C ASN A 112 16.78 -11.99 -6.22
N GLN A 113 16.84 -12.19 -7.52
CA GLN A 113 17.81 -13.02 -8.25
C GLN A 113 19.30 -12.64 -8.04
N ALA A 114 19.61 -11.79 -7.07
CA ALA A 114 20.95 -11.33 -6.71
C ALA A 114 21.79 -12.40 -5.97
N CYS A 115 21.17 -13.37 -5.31
CA CYS A 115 21.91 -14.35 -4.50
C CYS A 115 21.87 -15.73 -5.18
N LYS A 116 22.82 -16.01 -6.09
CA LYS A 116 22.91 -17.34 -6.72
C LYS A 116 23.45 -18.39 -5.74
N PRO A 117 22.91 -19.63 -5.76
CA PRO A 117 23.05 -20.57 -4.66
C PRO A 117 24.26 -21.50 -4.81
N THR A 118 25.45 -20.96 -5.08
CA THR A 118 26.64 -21.82 -5.07
C THR A 118 27.62 -21.52 -3.95
N LYS A 119 27.90 -20.28 -3.53
CA LYS A 119 28.82 -20.02 -2.39
C LYS A 119 28.68 -18.64 -1.69
N ALA A 120 27.56 -17.93 -1.80
CA ALA A 120 27.48 -16.59 -1.20
C ALA A 120 27.22 -16.65 0.31
N ARG A 121 28.05 -15.94 1.11
CA ARG A 121 27.75 -15.67 2.53
C ARG A 121 26.53 -14.76 2.62
N ALA A 122 25.77 -14.80 3.71
CA ALA A 122 24.65 -13.88 3.92
C ALA A 122 25.11 -12.41 3.82
N ASN A 123 26.32 -12.13 4.32
CA ASN A 123 26.94 -10.82 4.22
C ASN A 123 27.28 -10.38 2.79
N ASP A 124 27.51 -11.31 1.87
CA ASP A 124 27.84 -11.00 0.47
C ASP A 124 26.57 -10.61 -0.29
N CYS A 125 25.45 -11.29 0.00
CA CYS A 125 24.14 -10.96 -0.59
C CYS A 125 23.54 -9.65 -0.07
N LEU A 126 23.95 -9.16 1.10
CA LEU A 126 23.56 -7.83 1.61
C LEU A 126 24.39 -6.68 1.00
N ARG A 127 25.57 -6.97 0.44
CA ARG A 127 26.46 -5.95 -0.16
C ARG A 127 26.36 -5.86 -1.68
N GLY A 128 25.72 -6.82 -2.35
CA GLY A 128 25.58 -6.82 -3.81
C GLY A 128 26.91 -7.06 -4.55
N GLU A 129 27.89 -7.65 -3.88
CA GLU A 129 29.15 -8.07 -4.51
C GLU A 129 28.99 -9.52 -4.98
N PHE A 130 29.08 -9.71 -6.30
CA PHE A 130 28.99 -11.01 -6.97
C PHE A 130 30.37 -11.62 -7.20
#